data_AF-A0A4V2DC02-F1
#
_entry.id   AF-A0A4V2DC02-F1
#
_cell.length_a   1.000
_cell.length_b   1.000
_cell.length_c   1.000
_cell.angle_alpha   90.00
_cell.angle_beta   90.00
_cell.angle_gamma   90.00
#
_symmetry.space_group_name_H-M   'P 1'
#
loop_
_entity.id
_entity.type
_entity.pdbx_description
1 polymer ?
#
loop_
_entity_poly.entity_id
_entity_poly.type
_entity_poly.pdbx_seq_one_letter_code
_entity_poly.pdbx_strand_id
1 'polypeptide(L)'
;MRRDELIAIIKKCEYRFNRGGYSEWRHSDYDDLRREIRRSTNVVISTNTLKRIFGKIDVDEDYFPQRATIDALRTYGNEGTEEMNFSNESPITVQKPFLKLNVVRLSIGLVIILIAVFTFGYFWQSSDETQAKISIIGMEGELPATVFFEVTLPSTRDSVFIDFGDKSPRKYMATSQRIAHNYLFPDVFRAKLYASKKVVASQDVSISSNSWIALGYHWQRELPDRYYAFPIIKKTKDSVFHISSLQMHKMGLDTTTSFFTRICNYTDIDAEADNFVFETTFKNKPRDGGLYCNSTQFQITGADGVIRFRFVNSGCSFRVLNIVGEKVFEGSKTNLSEFVIQTQNWNTVKLINEDKRVTLFVNDRQIFEDTYEKSLGMLRGLFMEFEGNGYLKKCTLQSLEGETYFQF
;
A
#
# COMPACT_ATOMS: atom_id res chain seq x y z
N MET A 1 27.18 1.99 19.05
CA MET A 1 27.58 3.23 18.34
C MET A 1 26.35 4.13 18.31
N ARG A 2 26.46 5.39 18.74
CA ARG A 2 25.31 6.32 18.78
C ARG A 2 25.03 6.89 17.39
N ARG A 3 23.77 7.23 17.08
CA ARG A 3 23.36 7.78 15.76
C ARG A 3 24.14 9.06 15.40
N ASP A 4 24.49 9.84 16.41
CA ASP A 4 25.31 11.07 16.27
C ASP A 4 26.73 10.79 15.74
N GLU A 5 27.32 9.64 16.10
CA GLU A 5 28.66 9.24 15.64
C GLU A 5 28.65 8.86 14.16
N LEU A 6 27.54 8.28 13.66
CA LEU A 6 27.36 7.97 12.24
C LEU A 6 27.21 9.26 11.40
N ILE A 7 26.45 10.22 11.91
CA ILE A 7 26.26 11.53 11.25
C ILE A 7 27.59 12.28 11.11
N ALA A 8 28.44 12.24 12.15
CA ALA A 8 29.78 12.84 12.09
C ALA A 8 30.68 12.19 11.02
N ILE A 9 30.62 10.86 10.88
CA ILE A 9 31.36 10.14 9.84
C ILE A 9 30.86 10.51 8.44
N ILE A 10 29.54 10.59 8.25
CA ILE A 10 28.91 10.98 6.98
C ILE A 10 29.38 12.37 6.53
N LYS A 11 29.40 13.35 7.45
CA LYS A 11 29.88 14.71 7.15
C LYS A 11 31.35 14.75 6.75
N LYS A 12 32.21 13.93 7.37
CA LYS A 12 33.63 13.82 6.99
C LYS A 12 33.79 13.22 5.58
N CYS A 13 33.00 12.20 5.26
CA CYS A 13 32.98 11.62 3.91
C CYS A 13 32.50 12.61 2.85
N GLU A 14 31.44 13.38 3.14
CA GLU A 14 30.92 14.44 2.28
C GLU A 14 31.98 15.52 2.02
N TYR A 15 32.66 15.98 3.08
CA TYR A 15 33.74 16.95 2.97
C TYR A 15 34.90 16.43 2.09
N ARG A 16 35.35 15.18 2.32
CA ARG A 16 36.43 14.58 1.51
C ARG A 16 36.03 14.42 0.04
N PHE A 17 34.78 14.03 -0.21
CA PHE A 17 34.30 13.79 -1.58
C PHE A 17 34.11 15.09 -2.38
N ASN A 18 33.90 16.23 -1.70
CA ASN A 18 33.92 17.59 -2.25
C ASN A 18 33.06 17.78 -3.53
N ARG A 19 31.83 17.25 -3.52
CA ARG A 19 30.87 17.29 -4.63
C ARG A 19 29.56 18.01 -4.28
N GLY A 20 29.63 18.94 -3.34
CA GLY A 20 28.44 19.59 -2.77
C GLY A 20 27.68 18.70 -1.80
N GLY A 21 26.51 19.18 -1.35
CA GLY A 21 25.72 18.54 -0.30
C GLY A 21 25.18 17.16 -0.71
N TYR A 22 25.24 16.15 0.17
CA TYR A 22 24.75 14.80 -0.18
C TYR A 22 23.24 14.74 -0.51
N SER A 23 22.48 15.77 -0.15
CA SER A 23 21.08 15.97 -0.57
C SER A 23 20.92 16.14 -2.09
N GLU A 24 21.92 16.70 -2.75
CA GLU A 24 21.91 17.03 -4.19
C GLU A 24 22.54 15.93 -5.06
N TRP A 25 23.19 14.95 -4.46
CA TRP A 25 23.89 13.87 -5.17
C TRP A 25 22.94 13.04 -6.04
N ARG A 26 23.37 12.81 -7.28
CA ARG A 26 22.72 11.93 -8.27
C ARG A 26 23.25 10.51 -8.14
N HIS A 27 22.61 9.56 -8.83
CA HIS A 27 23.05 8.16 -8.80
C HIS A 27 24.53 7.99 -9.17
N SER A 28 25.03 8.75 -10.15
CA SER A 28 26.43 8.77 -10.57
C SER A 28 27.38 9.17 -9.46
N ASP A 29 27.00 10.12 -8.60
CA ASP A 29 27.84 10.58 -7.50
C ASP A 29 28.02 9.49 -6.42
N TYR A 30 26.97 8.68 -6.18
CA TYR A 30 27.08 7.51 -5.30
C TYR A 30 27.95 6.40 -5.90
N ASP A 31 27.96 6.23 -7.23
CA ASP A 31 28.84 5.28 -7.91
C ASP A 31 30.30 5.75 -7.91
N ASP A 32 30.53 7.06 -8.01
CA ASP A 32 31.83 7.70 -7.88
C ASP A 32 32.37 7.54 -6.45
N LEU A 33 31.58 7.90 -5.43
CA LEU A 33 31.93 7.72 -4.02
C LEU A 33 32.23 6.25 -3.68
N ARG A 34 31.43 5.32 -4.22
CA ARG A 34 31.70 3.88 -4.09
C ARG A 34 33.07 3.50 -4.62
N ARG A 35 33.46 4.02 -5.79
CA ARG A 35 34.76 3.73 -6.41
C ARG A 35 35.90 4.29 -5.56
N GLU A 36 35.73 5.49 -5.01
CA GLU A 36 36.73 6.10 -4.13
C GLU A 36 36.91 5.35 -2.81
N ILE A 37 35.81 5.00 -2.13
CA ILE A 37 35.87 4.23 -0.87
C ILE A 37 36.52 2.86 -1.10
N ARG A 38 36.19 2.19 -2.21
CA ARG A 38 36.83 0.93 -2.57
C ARG A 38 38.33 1.11 -2.81
N ARG A 39 38.75 2.22 -3.44
CA ARG A 39 40.15 2.50 -3.72
C ARG A 39 40.97 2.74 -2.45
N SER A 40 40.39 3.40 -1.44
CA SER A 40 41.07 3.69 -0.17
C SER A 40 41.03 2.54 0.82
N THR A 41 39.90 1.84 0.93
CA THR A 41 39.66 0.88 2.02
C THR A 41 39.69 -0.58 1.58
N ASN A 42 39.69 -0.84 0.27
CA ASN A 42 39.50 -2.15 -0.33
C ASN A 42 38.15 -2.83 0.03
N VAL A 43 37.22 -2.12 0.67
CA VAL A 43 35.89 -2.63 1.02
C VAL A 43 34.90 -2.29 -0.09
N VAL A 44 34.12 -3.29 -0.53
CA VAL A 44 33.08 -3.11 -1.55
C VAL A 44 31.75 -2.79 -0.87
N ILE A 45 31.26 -1.57 -1.06
CA ILE A 45 29.95 -1.12 -0.56
C ILE A 45 29.01 -0.96 -1.77
N SER A 46 27.79 -1.47 -1.70
CA SER A 46 26.83 -1.29 -2.80
C SER A 46 26.34 0.16 -2.88
N THR A 47 26.00 0.63 -4.08
CA THR A 47 25.49 1.99 -4.29
C THR A 47 24.17 2.21 -3.54
N ASN A 48 23.34 1.18 -3.41
CA ASN A 48 22.10 1.25 -2.62
C ASN A 48 22.38 1.33 -1.11
N THR A 49 23.43 0.66 -0.62
CA THR A 49 23.87 0.78 0.78
C THR A 49 24.33 2.21 1.08
N LEU A 50 25.12 2.83 0.20
CA LEU A 50 25.53 4.24 0.37
C LEU A 50 24.31 5.18 0.32
N LYS A 51 23.40 5.00 -0.63
CA LYS A 51 22.17 5.80 -0.71
C LYS A 51 21.31 5.69 0.56
N ARG A 52 21.27 4.53 1.22
CA ARG A 52 20.59 4.35 2.52
C ARG A 52 21.31 5.09 3.66
N ILE A 53 22.63 4.99 3.72
CA ILE A 53 23.45 5.63 4.76
C ILE A 53 23.37 7.16 4.69
N PHE A 54 23.42 7.72 3.49
CA PHE A 54 23.35 9.17 3.24
C PHE A 54 21.91 9.69 3.12
N GLY A 55 20.89 8.86 3.42
CA GLY A 55 19.49 9.31 3.52
C GLY A 55 18.79 9.58 2.17
N LYS A 56 19.28 9.05 1.05
CA LYS A 56 18.63 9.12 -0.27
C LYS A 56 17.55 8.05 -0.47
N ILE A 57 17.65 6.93 0.25
CA ILE A 57 16.66 5.84 0.26
C ILE A 57 16.18 5.70 1.70
N ASP A 58 14.86 5.74 1.90
CA ASP A 58 14.24 5.50 3.20
C ASP A 58 14.57 4.10 3.72
N VAL A 59 14.83 4.02 5.01
CA VAL A 59 15.12 2.79 5.75
C VAL A 59 14.28 2.76 7.02
N ASP A 60 14.00 1.56 7.53
CA ASP A 60 13.31 1.37 8.81
C ASP A 60 14.06 2.10 9.95
N GLU A 61 13.35 2.56 10.99
CA GLU A 61 13.92 3.39 12.06
C GLU A 61 15.11 2.73 12.79
N ASP A 62 15.14 1.38 12.78
CA ASP A 62 16.17 0.52 13.38
C ASP A 62 17.31 0.16 12.42
N TYR A 63 17.32 0.66 11.18
CA TYR A 63 18.36 0.32 10.22
C TYR A 63 19.72 0.87 10.66
N PHE A 64 20.66 -0.05 10.88
CA PHE A 64 22.04 0.28 11.17
C PHE A 64 22.98 -0.44 10.19
N PRO A 65 23.94 0.27 9.54
CA PRO A 65 24.86 -0.37 8.62
C PRO A 65 25.75 -1.40 9.33
N GLN A 66 26.25 -2.38 8.56
CA GLN A 66 27.19 -3.36 9.08
C GLN A 66 28.48 -2.67 9.57
N ARG A 67 29.11 -3.24 10.60
CA ARG A 67 30.34 -2.71 11.20
C ARG A 67 31.46 -2.49 10.18
N ALA A 68 31.65 -3.42 9.26
CA ALA A 68 32.63 -3.29 8.17
C ALA A 68 32.36 -2.09 7.25
N THR A 69 31.08 -1.76 7.01
CA THR A 69 30.68 -0.59 6.20
C THR A 69 30.97 0.71 6.95
N ILE A 70 30.72 0.74 8.25
CA ILE A 70 31.01 1.90 9.12
C ILE A 70 32.52 2.14 9.21
N ASP A 71 33.29 1.08 9.42
CA ASP A 71 34.75 1.17 9.54
C ASP A 71 35.38 1.63 8.21
N ALA A 72 34.88 1.15 7.07
CA ALA A 72 35.28 1.65 5.76
C ALA A 72 34.96 3.14 5.56
N LEU A 73 33.76 3.59 5.93
CA LEU A 73 33.40 5.01 5.85
C LEU A 73 34.25 5.86 6.79
N ARG A 74 34.55 5.38 7.99
CA ARG A 74 35.41 6.07 8.96
C ARG A 74 36.83 6.21 8.44
N THR A 75 37.40 5.14 7.89
CA THR A 75 38.73 5.16 7.27
C THR A 75 38.75 6.10 6.07
N TYR A 76 37.75 6.04 5.19
CA TYR A 76 37.65 6.97 4.08
C TYR A 76 37.51 8.43 4.56
N GLY A 77 36.64 8.73 5.53
CA GLY A 77 36.44 10.10 6.01
C GLY A 77 37.64 10.70 6.77
N ASN A 78 38.51 9.87 7.34
CA ASN A 78 39.68 10.32 8.12
C ASN A 78 41.01 10.27 7.32
N GLU A 79 41.08 9.54 6.21
CA GLU A 79 42.24 9.58 5.34
C GLU A 79 42.37 10.94 4.65
N GLY A 80 43.41 11.69 4.99
CA GLY A 80 43.70 13.01 4.43
C GLY A 80 43.20 14.18 5.28
N THR A 81 42.71 13.94 6.50
CA THR A 81 42.55 15.00 7.51
C THR A 81 43.71 14.90 8.50
N GLU A 82 44.72 15.75 8.30
CA GLU A 82 45.62 16.12 9.40
C GLU A 82 44.76 16.69 10.53
N GLU A 83 45.10 16.29 11.75
CA GLU A 83 44.39 16.63 12.98
C GLU A 83 44.16 18.15 13.09
N MET A 84 42.92 18.61 12.85
CA MET A 84 42.53 19.95 13.28
C MET A 84 42.21 19.90 14.76
N ASN A 85 43.26 20.10 15.56
CA ASN A 85 43.18 20.49 16.95
C ASN A 85 42.36 21.79 17.05
N PHE A 86 41.26 21.74 17.79
CA PHE A 86 40.57 22.94 18.24
C PHE A 86 41.45 23.61 19.30
N SER A 87 42.25 24.58 18.88
CA SER A 87 42.95 25.49 19.80
C SER A 87 42.08 26.71 20.06
N ASN A 88 41.73 26.88 21.33
CA ASN A 88 41.12 28.08 21.89
C ASN A 88 42.12 29.25 21.93
N GLU A 89 41.56 30.46 21.77
CA GLU A 89 42.10 31.82 22.07
C GLU A 89 43.22 32.33 21.14
N SER A 90 43.25 33.57 20.64
CA SER A 90 42.85 34.89 21.19
C SER A 90 42.70 35.96 20.06
N PRO A 91 42.39 37.26 20.33
CA PRO A 91 41.53 38.09 19.48
C PRO A 91 42.22 38.77 18.29
N ILE A 92 41.50 38.88 17.17
CA ILE A 92 41.91 39.70 16.02
C ILE A 92 41.34 41.11 16.18
N THR A 93 42.23 42.09 16.32
CA THR A 93 41.92 43.52 16.22
C THR A 93 41.47 43.86 14.80
N VAL A 94 40.19 44.25 14.66
CA VAL A 94 39.60 44.72 13.40
C VAL A 94 39.99 46.19 13.19
N GLN A 95 40.81 46.47 12.17
CA GLN A 95 40.88 47.80 11.57
C GLN A 95 39.76 47.95 10.54
N LYS A 96 38.87 48.93 10.74
CA LYS A 96 37.82 49.30 9.79
C LYS A 96 38.43 50.09 8.62
N PRO A 97 38.22 49.70 7.35
CA PRO A 97 38.31 50.64 6.25
C PRO A 97 37.00 51.44 6.17
N PHE A 98 37.10 52.76 6.23
CA PHE A 98 35.99 53.64 5.89
C PHE A 98 35.78 53.63 4.38
N LEU A 99 34.79 52.86 3.90
CA LEU A 99 34.26 52.99 2.54
C LEU A 99 33.23 54.12 2.50
N LYS A 100 33.55 55.20 1.77
CA LYS A 100 32.54 56.20 1.37
C LYS A 100 31.63 55.57 0.32
N LEU A 101 30.39 55.30 0.72
CA LEU A 101 29.36 54.67 -0.12
C LEU A 101 28.79 55.72 -1.09
N ASN A 102 28.99 55.51 -2.39
CA ASN A 102 28.47 56.38 -3.44
C ASN A 102 27.07 55.86 -3.85
N VAL A 103 26.03 56.60 -3.47
CA VAL A 103 24.61 56.18 -3.48
C VAL A 103 24.06 55.83 -4.88
N VAL A 104 24.76 56.25 -5.94
CA VAL A 104 24.37 56.02 -7.35
C VAL A 104 24.72 54.59 -7.84
N ARG A 105 25.63 53.87 -7.17
CA ARG A 105 25.97 52.47 -7.56
C ARG A 105 25.09 51.42 -6.89
N LEU A 106 24.40 51.76 -5.79
CA LEU A 106 23.47 50.86 -5.11
C LEU A 106 22.15 50.70 -5.89
N SER A 107 21.70 51.74 -6.59
CA SER A 107 20.46 51.73 -7.35
C SER A 107 20.51 50.82 -8.59
N ILE A 108 21.65 50.75 -9.27
CA ILE A 108 21.83 49.86 -10.45
C ILE A 108 21.84 48.39 -10.03
N GLY A 109 22.51 48.05 -8.92
CA GLY A 109 22.53 46.69 -8.38
C GLY A 109 21.14 46.21 -7.95
N LEU A 110 20.35 47.10 -7.34
CA LEU A 110 18.98 46.79 -6.93
C LEU A 110 18.07 46.53 -8.14
N VAL A 111 18.23 47.30 -9.22
CA VAL A 111 17.46 47.10 -10.47
C VAL A 111 17.84 45.79 -11.15
N ILE A 112 19.12 45.40 -11.17
CA ILE A 112 19.54 44.11 -11.75
C ILE A 112 19.02 42.93 -10.91
N ILE A 113 19.03 43.04 -9.58
CA ILE A 113 18.45 42.02 -8.69
C ILE A 113 16.94 41.94 -8.88
N LEU A 114 16.24 43.07 -8.98
CA LEU A 114 14.81 43.09 -9.25
C LEU A 114 14.48 42.49 -10.62
N ILE A 115 15.26 42.80 -11.66
CA ILE A 115 15.10 42.17 -12.98
C ILE A 115 15.40 40.68 -12.91
N ALA A 116 16.43 40.25 -12.18
CA ALA A 116 16.75 38.83 -12.01
C ALA A 116 15.66 38.07 -11.22
N VAL A 117 15.09 38.68 -10.18
CA VAL A 117 13.97 38.12 -9.41
C VAL A 117 12.70 38.12 -10.25
N PHE A 118 12.48 39.13 -11.08
CA PHE A 118 11.31 39.22 -11.96
C PHE A 118 11.43 38.23 -13.13
N THR A 119 12.59 38.09 -13.76
CA THR A 119 12.81 37.08 -14.81
C THR A 119 12.81 35.67 -14.26
N PHE A 120 13.36 35.45 -13.06
CA PHE A 120 13.27 34.16 -12.36
C PHE A 120 11.82 33.85 -12.00
N GLY A 121 11.07 34.82 -11.46
CA GLY A 121 9.63 34.68 -11.19
C GLY A 121 8.79 34.43 -12.43
N TYR A 122 9.11 35.10 -13.56
CA TYR A 122 8.42 34.94 -14.84
C TYR A 122 8.77 33.62 -15.53
N PHE A 123 10.00 33.11 -15.37
CA PHE A 123 10.38 31.76 -15.82
C PHE A 123 9.90 30.65 -14.87
N TRP A 124 9.56 30.98 -13.63
CA TRP A 124 8.93 30.07 -12.66
C TRP A 124 7.39 30.10 -12.74
N GLN A 125 6.81 31.03 -13.49
CA GLN A 125 5.39 31.13 -13.76
C GLN A 125 4.98 30.01 -14.74
N SER A 126 4.62 28.87 -14.13
CA SER A 126 3.73 27.82 -14.64
C SER A 126 3.87 27.47 -16.12
N SER A 127 4.74 26.50 -16.41
CA SER A 127 4.41 25.52 -17.44
C SER A 127 3.03 24.94 -17.11
N ASP A 128 2.07 25.10 -18.01
CA ASP A 128 0.73 24.49 -17.91
C ASP A 128 0.88 23.04 -17.43
N GLU A 129 0.51 22.78 -16.18
CA GLU A 129 0.46 21.43 -15.63
C GLU A 129 -0.65 20.72 -16.38
N THR A 130 -0.30 19.93 -17.40
CA THR A 130 -1.20 18.90 -17.90
C THR A 130 -1.61 18.04 -16.72
N GLN A 131 -2.87 18.21 -16.27
CA GLN A 131 -3.42 17.41 -15.20
C GLN A 131 -3.44 15.96 -15.66
N ALA A 132 -2.70 15.11 -14.95
CA ALA A 132 -2.71 13.68 -15.20
C ALA A 132 -4.14 13.15 -15.12
N LYS A 133 -4.51 12.26 -16.03
CA LYS A 133 -5.87 11.69 -16.07
C LYS A 133 -5.83 10.22 -16.45
N ILE A 134 -6.71 9.44 -15.82
CA ILE A 134 -7.05 8.08 -16.22
C ILE A 134 -8.55 8.09 -16.48
N SER A 135 -8.99 7.58 -17.62
CA SER A 135 -10.42 7.42 -17.93
C SER A 135 -10.67 6.03 -18.48
N ILE A 136 -11.79 5.42 -18.11
CA ILE A 136 -12.27 4.19 -18.75
C ILE A 136 -13.01 4.59 -20.03
N ILE A 137 -12.61 4.04 -21.17
CA ILE A 137 -13.25 4.29 -22.47
C ILE A 137 -14.11 3.11 -22.93
N GLY A 138 -13.96 1.95 -22.28
CA GLY A 138 -14.76 0.76 -22.57
C GLY A 138 -14.33 -0.42 -21.72
N MET A 139 -15.20 -1.43 -21.69
CA MET A 139 -14.98 -2.71 -21.03
C MET A 139 -15.54 -3.82 -21.93
N GLU A 140 -14.84 -4.95 -21.97
CA GLU A 140 -15.24 -6.15 -22.71
C GLU A 140 -15.11 -7.38 -21.79
N GLY A 141 -16.06 -8.30 -21.90
CA GLY A 141 -16.16 -9.45 -21.00
C GLY A 141 -16.78 -9.10 -19.64
N GLU A 142 -17.20 -10.13 -18.92
CA GLU A 142 -17.76 -10.02 -17.58
C GLU A 142 -16.73 -10.52 -16.55
N LEU A 143 -16.33 -11.78 -16.67
CA LEU A 143 -15.20 -12.34 -15.96
C LEU A 143 -14.61 -13.51 -16.77
N PRO A 144 -13.36 -13.41 -17.28
CA PRO A 144 -12.45 -12.27 -17.17
C PRO A 144 -12.98 -11.03 -17.90
N ALA A 145 -12.55 -9.84 -17.44
CA ALA A 145 -12.94 -8.55 -18.01
C ALA A 145 -11.72 -7.75 -18.47
N THR A 146 -11.73 -7.30 -19.72
CA THR A 146 -10.73 -6.39 -20.27
C THR A 146 -11.23 -4.96 -20.20
N VAL A 147 -10.52 -4.10 -19.47
CA VAL A 147 -10.83 -2.67 -19.36
C VAL A 147 -9.86 -1.87 -20.21
N PHE A 148 -10.42 -0.98 -21.03
CA PHE A 148 -9.67 -0.08 -21.89
C PHE A 148 -9.59 1.29 -21.22
N PHE A 149 -8.36 1.75 -21.00
CA PHE A 149 -8.05 3.02 -20.37
C PHE A 149 -7.47 4.00 -21.39
N GLU A 150 -7.87 5.26 -21.28
CA GLU A 150 -7.16 6.39 -21.86
C GLU A 150 -6.38 7.10 -20.76
N VAL A 151 -5.06 7.20 -20.92
CA VAL A 151 -4.16 7.73 -19.90
C VAL A 151 -3.41 8.95 -20.43
N THR A 152 -3.55 10.07 -19.71
CA THR A 152 -2.81 11.31 -19.94
C THR A 152 -1.75 11.46 -18.86
N LEU A 153 -0.48 11.52 -19.26
CA LEU A 153 0.64 11.69 -18.33
C LEU A 153 0.79 13.16 -17.91
N PRO A 154 1.25 13.42 -16.67
CA PRO A 154 1.61 14.78 -16.26
C PRO A 154 2.89 15.25 -16.96
N SER A 155 3.07 16.57 -17.05
CA SER A 155 4.36 17.16 -17.42
C SER A 155 5.38 16.99 -16.29
N THR A 156 6.12 15.87 -16.31
CA THR A 156 7.16 15.57 -15.31
C THR A 156 8.40 14.96 -15.95
N ARG A 157 9.55 15.15 -15.31
CA ARG A 157 10.81 14.45 -15.66
C ARG A 157 10.93 13.09 -14.97
N ASP A 158 10.04 12.79 -14.02
CA ASP A 158 10.02 11.52 -13.30
C ASP A 158 9.45 10.39 -14.17
N SER A 159 9.89 9.17 -13.90
CA SER A 159 9.26 7.98 -14.49
C SER A 159 7.82 7.84 -13.99
N VAL A 160 6.91 7.58 -14.93
CA VAL A 160 5.48 7.39 -14.64
C VAL A 160 5.12 5.91 -14.75
N PHE A 161 4.34 5.42 -13.79
CA PHE A 161 3.88 4.03 -13.76
C PHE A 161 2.38 3.99 -13.51
N ILE A 162 1.70 3.06 -14.16
CA ILE A 162 0.31 2.71 -13.84
C ILE A 162 0.26 1.40 -13.04
N ASP A 163 -0.54 1.42 -12.00
CA ASP A 163 -0.88 0.29 -11.13
C ASP A 163 -2.38 0.04 -11.29
N PHE A 164 -2.79 -1.15 -11.70
CA PHE A 164 -4.20 -1.47 -11.94
C PHE A 164 -4.97 -1.85 -10.66
N GLY A 165 -4.28 -1.97 -9.52
CA GLY A 165 -4.90 -2.21 -8.22
C GLY A 165 -5.26 -3.67 -7.92
N ASP A 166 -5.20 -4.56 -8.92
CA ASP A 166 -5.40 -6.02 -8.77
C ASP A 166 -4.13 -6.77 -8.34
N LYS A 167 -3.04 -6.03 -8.06
CA LYS A 167 -1.69 -6.49 -7.71
C LYS A 167 -0.87 -7.06 -8.88
N SER A 168 -1.35 -6.90 -10.11
CA SER A 168 -0.49 -7.06 -11.29
C SER A 168 0.74 -6.14 -11.21
N PRO A 169 1.86 -6.51 -11.85
CA PRO A 169 3.04 -5.66 -11.89
C PRO A 169 2.74 -4.28 -12.49
N ARG A 170 3.28 -3.24 -11.87
CA ARG A 170 3.15 -1.87 -12.39
C ARG A 170 3.75 -1.77 -13.79
N LYS A 171 3.03 -1.08 -14.68
CA LYS A 171 3.45 -0.87 -16.06
C LYS A 171 4.05 0.53 -16.23
N TYR A 172 5.25 0.59 -16.79
CA TYR A 172 5.90 1.86 -17.13
C TYR A 172 5.16 2.57 -18.27
N MET A 173 5.01 3.89 -18.15
CA MET A 173 4.32 4.75 -19.11
C MET A 173 5.28 5.81 -19.65
N ALA A 174 5.73 5.65 -20.90
CA ALA A 174 6.62 6.60 -21.56
C ALA A 174 5.86 7.78 -22.20
N THR A 175 4.63 7.54 -22.67
CA THR A 175 3.79 8.53 -23.35
C THR A 175 2.33 8.35 -22.94
N SER A 176 1.54 9.42 -23.10
CA SER A 176 0.08 9.33 -23.05
C SER A 176 -0.40 8.39 -24.15
N GLN A 177 -1.22 7.41 -23.81
CA GLN A 177 -1.66 6.37 -24.73
C GLN A 177 -2.90 5.66 -24.20
N ARG A 178 -3.53 4.88 -25.08
CA ARG A 178 -4.55 3.91 -24.70
C ARG A 178 -3.88 2.61 -24.28
N ILE A 179 -4.35 2.02 -23.19
CA ILE A 179 -3.87 0.73 -22.71
C ILE A 179 -5.06 -0.14 -22.32
N ALA A 180 -4.92 -1.45 -22.49
CA ALA A 180 -5.87 -2.41 -21.97
C ALA A 180 -5.25 -3.14 -20.77
N HIS A 181 -6.08 -3.51 -19.81
CA HIS A 181 -5.73 -4.41 -18.72
C HIS A 181 -6.83 -5.44 -18.52
N ASN A 182 -6.43 -6.68 -18.26
CA ASN A 182 -7.36 -7.78 -18.09
C ASN A 182 -7.44 -8.15 -16.60
N TYR A 183 -8.63 -7.98 -16.02
CA TYR A 183 -8.95 -8.35 -14.65
C TYR A 183 -9.52 -9.77 -14.63
N LEU A 184 -8.94 -10.60 -13.78
CA LEU A 184 -9.20 -12.03 -13.76
C LEU A 184 -10.08 -12.49 -12.59
N PHE A 185 -10.40 -11.60 -11.65
CA PHE A 185 -11.31 -11.85 -10.53
C PHE A 185 -12.15 -10.59 -10.24
N PRO A 186 -13.36 -10.75 -9.68
CA PRO A 186 -14.24 -9.63 -9.40
C PRO A 186 -13.78 -8.90 -8.14
N ASP A 187 -13.76 -7.58 -8.20
CA ASP A 187 -13.60 -6.68 -7.06
C ASP A 187 -13.88 -5.24 -7.51
N VAL A 188 -13.80 -4.30 -6.56
CA VAL A 188 -13.62 -2.88 -6.86
C VAL A 188 -12.13 -2.55 -6.78
N PHE A 189 -11.52 -2.30 -7.94
CA PHE A 189 -10.11 -1.92 -8.06
C PHE A 189 -9.96 -0.42 -8.20
N ARG A 190 -8.78 0.10 -7.84
CA ARG A 190 -8.41 1.50 -8.04
C ARG A 190 -7.14 1.57 -8.86
N ALA A 191 -7.30 1.85 -10.15
CA ALA A 191 -6.18 2.13 -11.03
C ALA A 191 -5.54 3.47 -10.63
N LYS A 192 -4.23 3.49 -10.47
CA LYS A 192 -3.47 4.66 -10.00
C LYS A 192 -2.28 4.94 -10.91
N LEU A 193 -2.14 6.20 -11.28
CA LEU A 193 -0.96 6.70 -11.99
C LEU A 193 -0.01 7.31 -10.97
N TYR A 194 1.23 6.82 -10.95
CA TYR A 194 2.29 7.27 -10.07
C TYR A 194 3.34 8.03 -10.88
N ALA A 195 3.64 9.27 -10.49
CA ALA A 195 4.87 9.94 -10.87
C ALA A 195 5.84 9.84 -9.69
N SER A 196 6.96 9.14 -9.86
CA SER A 196 7.84 8.77 -8.75
C SER A 196 7.07 7.98 -7.66
N LYS A 197 6.84 8.54 -6.47
CA LYS A 197 6.05 7.93 -5.38
C LYS A 197 4.65 8.53 -5.20
N LYS A 198 4.31 9.62 -5.91
CA LYS A 198 3.05 10.35 -5.72
C LYS A 198 1.98 9.84 -6.69
N VAL A 199 0.78 9.55 -6.16
CA VAL A 199 -0.40 9.32 -7.00
C VAL A 199 -0.82 10.65 -7.61
N VAL A 200 -0.80 10.74 -8.94
CA VAL A 200 -1.15 11.96 -9.70
C VAL A 200 -2.54 11.87 -10.34
N ALA A 201 -3.05 10.65 -10.53
CA ALA A 201 -4.41 10.39 -11.00
C ALA A 201 -4.88 9.01 -10.49
N SER A 202 -6.19 8.85 -10.34
CA SER A 202 -6.80 7.56 -10.02
C SER A 202 -8.15 7.40 -10.71
N GLN A 203 -8.51 6.15 -10.99
CA GLN A 203 -9.79 5.78 -11.58
C GLN A 203 -10.26 4.47 -10.93
N ASP A 204 -11.48 4.48 -10.41
CA ASP A 204 -12.10 3.27 -9.86
C ASP A 204 -12.66 2.39 -10.97
N VAL A 205 -12.51 1.09 -10.80
CA VAL A 205 -12.82 0.04 -11.77
C VAL A 205 -13.60 -1.06 -11.04
N SER A 206 -14.88 -1.19 -11.35
CA SER A 206 -15.73 -2.25 -10.80
C SER A 206 -15.78 -3.43 -11.77
N ILE A 207 -15.42 -4.63 -11.32
CA ILE A 207 -15.50 -5.86 -12.11
C ILE A 207 -16.54 -6.78 -11.46
N SER A 208 -17.64 -7.01 -12.19
CA SER A 208 -18.76 -7.84 -11.72
C SER A 208 -18.49 -9.34 -11.93
N SER A 209 -19.17 -10.18 -11.15
CA SER A 209 -19.25 -11.63 -11.38
C SER A 209 -20.63 -12.12 -11.82
N ASN A 210 -21.66 -11.26 -11.76
CA ASN A 210 -23.11 -11.49 -11.87
C ASN A 210 -23.66 -12.78 -11.21
N SER A 211 -22.86 -13.42 -10.36
CA SER A 211 -23.12 -14.73 -9.78
C SER A 211 -22.16 -15.00 -8.63
N TRP A 212 -22.47 -16.03 -7.84
CA TRP A 212 -21.56 -16.55 -6.84
C TRP A 212 -20.44 -17.36 -7.50
N ILE A 213 -19.20 -16.97 -7.22
CA ILE A 213 -18.01 -17.71 -7.63
C ILE A 213 -17.17 -18.05 -6.41
N ALA A 214 -16.32 -19.06 -6.54
CA ALA A 214 -15.29 -19.33 -5.56
C ALA A 214 -13.89 -19.23 -6.15
N LEU A 215 -12.97 -18.78 -5.30
CA LEU A 215 -11.55 -18.65 -5.58
C LEU A 215 -10.73 -19.53 -4.63
N GLY A 216 -9.66 -20.12 -5.14
CA GLY A 216 -8.62 -20.80 -4.36
C GLY A 216 -7.25 -20.23 -4.67
N TYR A 217 -6.47 -19.85 -3.66
CA TYR A 217 -5.13 -19.27 -3.82
C TYR A 217 -4.27 -19.47 -2.56
N HIS A 218 -2.95 -19.37 -2.69
CA HIS A 218 -2.03 -19.51 -1.54
C HIS A 218 -1.94 -18.25 -0.70
N TRP A 219 -1.68 -17.12 -1.34
CA TRP A 219 -1.56 -15.83 -0.68
C TRP A 219 -2.23 -14.76 -1.52
N GLN A 220 -2.89 -13.82 -0.86
CA GLN A 220 -3.57 -12.74 -1.58
C GLN A 220 -2.59 -11.87 -2.40
N ARG A 221 -1.28 -11.88 -2.10
CA ARG A 221 -0.24 -11.17 -2.87
C ARG A 221 0.15 -11.86 -4.17
N GLU A 222 -0.30 -13.10 -4.37
CA GLU A 222 -0.06 -13.87 -5.60
C GLU A 222 -1.23 -13.75 -6.58
N LEU A 223 -2.27 -13.01 -6.23
CA LEU A 223 -3.27 -12.57 -7.20
C LEU A 223 -2.66 -11.47 -8.09
N PRO A 224 -2.96 -11.42 -9.41
CA PRO A 224 -3.75 -12.39 -10.18
C PRO A 224 -2.93 -13.59 -10.70
N ASP A 225 -1.62 -13.67 -10.45
CA ASP A 225 -0.71 -14.63 -11.08
C ASP A 225 -1.01 -16.11 -10.77
N ARG A 226 -1.50 -16.43 -9.56
CA ARG A 226 -1.72 -17.82 -9.10
C ARG A 226 -2.99 -17.95 -8.27
N TYR A 227 -4.08 -18.28 -8.95
CA TYR A 227 -5.34 -18.62 -8.32
C TYR A 227 -6.21 -19.48 -9.24
N TYR A 228 -7.26 -20.05 -8.66
CA TYR A 228 -8.23 -20.88 -9.36
C TYR A 228 -9.62 -20.34 -9.09
N ALA A 229 -10.39 -20.06 -10.13
CA ALA A 229 -11.78 -19.63 -10.03
C ALA A 229 -12.72 -20.71 -10.55
N PHE A 230 -13.90 -20.84 -9.95
CA PHE A 230 -14.96 -21.70 -10.44
C PHE A 230 -16.34 -21.17 -10.05
N PRO A 231 -17.35 -21.35 -10.92
CA PRO A 231 -18.72 -20.97 -10.62
C PRO A 231 -19.27 -21.86 -9.50
N ILE A 232 -20.11 -21.29 -8.63
CA ILE A 232 -20.80 -22.05 -7.60
C ILE A 232 -22.24 -22.26 -8.03
N ILE A 233 -22.63 -23.52 -8.18
CA ILE A 233 -24.01 -23.90 -8.47
C ILE A 233 -24.62 -24.44 -7.19
N LYS A 234 -25.58 -23.71 -6.61
CA LYS A 234 -26.39 -24.17 -5.49
C LYS A 234 -27.28 -25.31 -6.00
N LYS A 235 -27.09 -26.54 -5.46
CA LYS A 235 -27.84 -27.73 -5.90
C LYS A 235 -29.19 -27.86 -5.19
N THR A 236 -29.30 -27.37 -3.95
CA THR A 236 -30.47 -27.51 -3.07
C THR A 236 -30.57 -26.34 -2.09
N LYS A 237 -31.74 -26.13 -1.47
CA LYS A 237 -31.96 -25.08 -0.45
C LYS A 237 -31.03 -25.21 0.76
N ASP A 238 -30.70 -26.45 1.15
CA ASP A 238 -29.80 -26.79 2.27
C ASP A 238 -28.34 -27.01 1.86
N SER A 239 -27.96 -26.56 0.65
CA SER A 239 -26.59 -26.71 0.17
C SER A 239 -25.61 -25.94 1.05
N VAL A 240 -24.66 -26.67 1.64
CA VAL A 240 -23.50 -26.09 2.32
C VAL A 240 -22.40 -25.91 1.28
N PHE A 241 -21.89 -24.69 1.13
CA PHE A 241 -20.66 -24.49 0.37
C PHE A 241 -19.50 -25.09 1.16
N HIS A 242 -18.80 -26.00 0.51
CA HIS A 242 -17.55 -26.57 0.96
C HIS A 242 -16.78 -27.02 -0.27
N ILE A 243 -15.51 -26.65 -0.34
CA ILE A 243 -14.59 -27.22 -1.30
C ILE A 243 -13.52 -28.00 -0.55
N SER A 244 -13.36 -29.27 -0.90
CA SER A 244 -12.37 -30.16 -0.29
C SER A 244 -10.97 -29.90 -0.85
N SER A 245 -9.94 -30.27 -0.08
CA SER A 245 -8.55 -30.25 -0.57
C SER A 245 -8.37 -31.08 -1.84
N LEU A 246 -9.08 -32.20 -1.98
CA LEU A 246 -9.01 -33.02 -3.19
C LEU A 246 -9.53 -32.28 -4.43
N GLN A 247 -10.62 -31.52 -4.30
CA GLN A 247 -11.16 -30.72 -5.40
C GLN A 247 -10.19 -29.60 -5.80
N MET A 248 -9.63 -28.88 -4.82
CA MET A 248 -8.63 -27.85 -5.07
C MET A 248 -7.35 -28.41 -5.70
N HIS A 249 -6.87 -29.55 -5.22
CA HIS A 249 -5.71 -30.22 -5.78
C HIS A 249 -5.94 -30.65 -7.23
N LYS A 250 -7.13 -31.16 -7.55
CA LYS A 250 -7.50 -31.50 -8.95
C LYS A 250 -7.52 -30.27 -9.86
N MET A 251 -7.71 -29.08 -9.32
CA MET A 251 -7.62 -27.82 -10.06
C MET A 251 -6.17 -27.33 -10.21
N GLY A 252 -5.21 -27.92 -9.49
CA GLY A 252 -3.79 -27.60 -9.54
C GLY A 252 -3.26 -26.83 -8.32
N LEU A 253 -4.13 -26.50 -7.35
CA LEU A 253 -3.71 -25.84 -6.12
C LEU A 253 -2.98 -26.84 -5.21
N ASP A 254 -1.78 -26.51 -4.74
CA ASP A 254 -1.10 -27.33 -3.74
C ASP A 254 -1.84 -27.21 -2.39
N THR A 255 -2.52 -28.28 -2.00
CA THR A 255 -3.28 -28.29 -0.74
C THR A 255 -2.48 -28.78 0.46
N THR A 256 -1.21 -29.13 0.26
CA THR A 256 -0.29 -29.51 1.34
C THR A 256 0.23 -28.29 2.09
N THR A 257 0.35 -27.14 1.42
CA THR A 257 0.73 -25.85 2.00
C THR A 257 -0.50 -25.01 2.37
N SER A 258 -0.31 -23.87 3.06
CA SER A 258 -1.42 -22.97 3.40
C SER A 258 -2.06 -22.41 2.13
N PHE A 259 -3.38 -22.36 2.12
CA PHE A 259 -4.17 -21.75 1.07
C PHE A 259 -5.42 -21.12 1.67
N PHE A 260 -6.11 -20.32 0.86
CA PHE A 260 -7.37 -19.68 1.18
C PHE A 260 -8.43 -20.12 0.19
N THR A 261 -9.67 -20.19 0.68
CA THR A 261 -10.85 -20.37 -0.15
C THR A 261 -11.75 -19.16 0.06
N ARG A 262 -12.15 -18.51 -1.04
CA ARG A 262 -13.04 -17.36 -1.01
C ARG A 262 -14.29 -17.72 -1.81
N ILE A 263 -15.45 -17.33 -1.30
CA ILE A 263 -16.69 -17.29 -2.04
C ILE A 263 -17.11 -15.82 -2.12
N CYS A 264 -17.39 -15.33 -3.32
CA CYS A 264 -17.74 -13.95 -3.53
C CYS A 264 -18.87 -13.79 -4.54
N ASN A 265 -19.54 -12.64 -4.45
CA ASN A 265 -20.53 -12.20 -5.40
C ASN A 265 -20.44 -10.68 -5.52
N TYR A 266 -20.21 -10.21 -6.74
CA TYR A 266 -20.10 -8.80 -7.10
C TYR A 266 -21.10 -8.44 -8.21
N THR A 267 -22.29 -9.06 -8.20
CA THR A 267 -23.40 -8.59 -9.04
C THR A 267 -23.69 -7.12 -8.72
N ASP A 268 -23.86 -6.31 -9.76
CA ASP A 268 -24.27 -4.92 -9.60
C ASP A 268 -25.68 -4.84 -9.00
N ILE A 269 -25.80 -4.11 -7.88
CA ILE A 269 -27.06 -3.85 -7.19
C ILE A 269 -27.20 -2.35 -7.03
N ASP A 270 -28.39 -1.83 -7.33
CA ASP A 270 -28.72 -0.42 -7.14
C ASP A 270 -29.15 -0.15 -5.69
N ALA A 271 -28.19 -0.28 -4.76
CA ALA A 271 -28.39 -0.03 -3.34
C ALA A 271 -27.16 0.66 -2.74
N GLU A 272 -27.34 1.44 -1.67
CA GLU A 272 -26.23 2.02 -0.92
C GLU A 272 -25.63 1.02 0.06
N ALA A 273 -24.30 1.03 0.21
CA ALA A 273 -23.61 0.19 1.18
C ALA A 273 -23.67 0.73 2.62
N ASP A 274 -24.33 1.88 2.86
CA ASP A 274 -24.48 2.46 4.20
C ASP A 274 -25.71 1.94 4.98
N ASN A 275 -26.57 1.13 4.33
CA ASN A 275 -27.81 0.61 4.91
C ASN A 275 -28.05 -0.86 4.51
N PHE A 276 -27.71 -1.81 5.39
CA PHE A 276 -27.93 -3.23 5.13
C PHE A 276 -27.94 -4.09 6.41
N VAL A 277 -28.50 -5.29 6.28
CA VAL A 277 -28.31 -6.40 7.21
C VAL A 277 -27.57 -7.53 6.51
N PHE A 278 -26.40 -7.86 7.02
CA PHE A 278 -25.63 -9.03 6.60
C PHE A 278 -25.75 -10.13 7.64
N GLU A 279 -26.01 -11.36 7.22
CA GLU A 279 -26.04 -12.52 8.10
C GLU A 279 -25.40 -13.73 7.41
N THR A 280 -24.53 -14.43 8.13
CA THR A 280 -23.83 -15.61 7.62
C THR A 280 -23.66 -16.66 8.70
N THR A 281 -23.69 -17.93 8.31
CA THR A 281 -23.43 -19.06 9.20
C THR A 281 -22.31 -19.91 8.62
N PHE A 282 -21.21 -20.01 9.35
CA PHE A 282 -20.01 -20.68 8.86
C PHE A 282 -19.32 -21.54 9.91
N LYS A 283 -18.39 -22.38 9.45
CA LYS A 283 -17.48 -23.18 10.27
C LYS A 283 -16.14 -23.29 9.54
N ASN A 284 -15.04 -23.07 10.26
CA ASN A 284 -13.68 -23.22 9.74
C ASN A 284 -12.81 -24.01 10.74
N LYS A 285 -12.75 -25.32 10.54
CA LYS A 285 -11.95 -26.22 11.38
C LYS A 285 -10.47 -26.03 11.04
N PRO A 286 -9.58 -25.76 12.02
CA PRO A 286 -8.14 -25.79 11.79
C PRO A 286 -7.69 -27.14 11.22
N ARG A 287 -6.57 -27.15 10.49
CA ARG A 287 -5.93 -28.41 10.06
C ARG A 287 -5.55 -29.24 11.28
N ASP A 288 -5.74 -30.56 11.15
CA ASP A 288 -5.41 -31.51 12.19
C ASP A 288 -3.87 -31.53 12.44
N GLY A 289 -3.48 -31.64 13.71
CA GLY A 289 -2.09 -31.92 14.08
C GLY A 289 -1.14 -30.73 14.19
N GLY A 290 -1.60 -29.47 14.17
CA GLY A 290 -0.70 -28.32 14.40
C GLY A 290 -1.33 -27.10 15.09
N LEU A 291 -0.44 -26.27 15.65
CA LEU A 291 -0.78 -24.98 16.26
C LEU A 291 -0.86 -23.91 15.17
N TYR A 292 -2.06 -23.75 14.59
CA TYR A 292 -2.30 -22.77 13.54
C TYR A 292 -3.26 -21.68 14.00
N CYS A 293 -2.97 -20.45 13.59
CA CYS A 293 -3.96 -19.38 13.61
C CYS A 293 -4.81 -19.50 12.35
N ASN A 294 -5.96 -20.15 12.49
CA ASN A 294 -6.96 -20.23 11.45
C ASN A 294 -7.82 -18.97 11.48
N SER A 295 -8.16 -18.46 10.30
CA SER A 295 -8.94 -17.24 10.16
C SER A 295 -10.10 -17.39 9.20
N THR A 296 -11.18 -16.69 9.51
CA THR A 296 -12.32 -16.50 8.61
C THR A 296 -12.64 -15.03 8.58
N GLN A 297 -12.85 -14.48 7.39
CA GLN A 297 -13.24 -13.09 7.26
C GLN A 297 -14.38 -12.94 6.27
N PHE A 298 -15.14 -11.87 6.44
CA PHE A 298 -16.09 -11.41 5.45
C PHE A 298 -15.82 -9.96 5.12
N GLN A 299 -16.20 -9.55 3.92
CA GLN A 299 -16.13 -8.16 3.49
C GLN A 299 -17.38 -7.79 2.72
N ILE A 300 -17.94 -6.63 3.03
CA ILE A 300 -18.93 -5.93 2.21
C ILE A 300 -18.19 -4.79 1.52
N THR A 301 -18.32 -4.71 0.20
CA THR A 301 -17.61 -3.75 -0.65
C THR A 301 -18.60 -2.77 -1.22
N GLY A 302 -18.41 -1.49 -0.91
CA GLY A 302 -19.03 -0.38 -1.62
C GLY A 302 -18.09 0.21 -2.66
N ALA A 303 -18.56 1.18 -3.43
CA ALA A 303 -17.78 1.87 -4.45
C ALA A 303 -16.59 2.66 -3.86
N ASP A 304 -16.75 3.22 -2.67
CA ASP A 304 -15.81 4.17 -2.06
C ASP A 304 -15.11 3.63 -0.80
N GLY A 305 -15.60 2.52 -0.24
CA GLY A 305 -15.10 1.96 0.99
C GLY A 305 -15.53 0.51 1.22
N VAL A 306 -15.07 -0.06 2.34
CA VAL A 306 -15.37 -1.45 2.71
C VAL A 306 -15.68 -1.57 4.20
N ILE A 307 -16.47 -2.57 4.55
CA ILE A 307 -16.54 -3.11 5.91
C ILE A 307 -16.01 -4.53 5.87
N ARG A 308 -15.00 -4.83 6.70
CA ARG A 308 -14.38 -6.15 6.77
C ARG A 308 -14.13 -6.54 8.22
N PHE A 309 -14.61 -7.73 8.58
CA PHE A 309 -14.31 -8.33 9.87
C PHE A 309 -13.64 -9.69 9.70
N ARG A 310 -12.60 -9.92 10.51
CA ARG A 310 -11.83 -11.15 10.59
C ARG A 310 -11.97 -11.75 11.99
N PHE A 311 -12.34 -13.02 12.01
CA PHE A 311 -12.41 -13.87 13.18
C PHE A 311 -11.26 -14.87 13.17
N VAL A 312 -10.77 -15.19 14.37
CA VAL A 312 -9.62 -16.09 14.55
C VAL A 312 -9.88 -17.07 15.70
N ASN A 313 -9.14 -18.17 15.74
CA ASN A 313 -9.14 -19.07 16.88
C ASN A 313 -8.34 -18.53 18.08
N SER A 314 -8.45 -19.21 19.22
CA SER A 314 -7.78 -18.83 20.48
C SER A 314 -6.29 -18.58 20.32
N GLY A 315 -5.80 -17.51 20.96
CA GLY A 315 -4.39 -17.10 20.94
C GLY A 315 -3.96 -16.27 19.72
N CYS A 316 -4.86 -15.99 18.78
CA CYS A 316 -4.52 -15.39 17.49
C CYS A 316 -5.07 -13.97 17.27
N SER A 317 -5.54 -13.29 18.32
CA SER A 317 -6.09 -11.93 18.24
C SER A 317 -5.13 -10.92 17.59
N PHE A 318 -3.82 -11.13 17.73
CA PHE A 318 -2.77 -10.36 17.04
C PHE A 318 -2.98 -10.27 15.51
N ARG A 319 -3.56 -11.30 14.89
CA ARG A 319 -3.77 -11.38 13.43
C ARG A 319 -5.07 -10.73 12.95
N VAL A 320 -5.88 -10.19 13.86
CA VAL A 320 -7.12 -9.51 13.52
C VAL A 320 -6.81 -8.16 12.87
N LEU A 321 -7.39 -7.93 11.70
CA LEU A 321 -7.31 -6.67 10.96
C LEU A 321 -8.70 -6.37 10.39
N ASN A 322 -9.45 -5.54 11.11
CA ASN A 322 -10.82 -5.15 10.73
C ASN A 322 -10.81 -3.75 10.12
N ILE A 323 -11.73 -3.51 9.19
CA ILE A 323 -11.92 -2.22 8.52
C ILE A 323 -13.39 -1.85 8.60
N VAL A 324 -13.68 -0.61 8.98
CA VAL A 324 -15.03 -0.05 9.00
C VAL A 324 -14.95 1.35 8.37
N GLY A 325 -15.30 1.47 7.08
CA GLY A 325 -15.13 2.70 6.33
C GLY A 325 -13.67 3.15 6.32
N GLU A 326 -13.40 4.38 6.78
CA GLU A 326 -12.05 4.92 6.94
C GLU A 326 -11.27 4.41 8.16
N LYS A 327 -11.91 3.66 9.07
CA LYS A 327 -11.29 3.18 10.32
C LYS A 327 -10.64 1.81 10.15
N VAL A 328 -9.46 1.63 10.73
CA VAL A 328 -8.70 0.37 10.73
C VAL A 328 -8.41 -0.04 12.17
N PHE A 329 -8.75 -1.29 12.51
CA PHE A 329 -8.51 -1.87 13.83
C PHE A 329 -7.51 -3.02 13.72
N GLU A 330 -6.38 -2.88 14.38
CA GLU A 330 -5.25 -3.82 14.31
C GLU A 330 -5.03 -4.52 15.65
N GLY A 331 -5.08 -5.85 15.65
CA GLY A 331 -4.85 -6.66 16.86
C GLY A 331 -3.43 -6.59 17.40
N SER A 332 -2.49 -6.07 16.61
CA SER A 332 -1.11 -5.76 17.04
C SER A 332 -1.02 -4.50 17.90
N LYS A 333 -2.04 -3.63 17.87
CA LYS A 333 -2.06 -2.32 18.54
C LYS A 333 -3.16 -2.22 19.60
N THR A 334 -4.27 -2.91 19.40
CA THR A 334 -5.46 -2.85 20.25
C THR A 334 -5.91 -4.24 20.64
N ASN A 335 -6.46 -4.39 21.85
CA ASN A 335 -7.05 -5.66 22.25
C ASN A 335 -8.32 -5.95 21.43
N LEU A 336 -8.23 -6.93 20.53
CA LEU A 336 -9.33 -7.42 19.70
C LEU A 336 -9.73 -8.86 20.08
N SER A 337 -9.62 -9.23 21.36
CA SER A 337 -9.96 -10.56 21.86
C SER A 337 -11.42 -10.95 21.64
N GLU A 338 -12.34 -9.99 21.52
CA GLU A 338 -13.75 -10.25 21.20
C GLU A 338 -13.96 -10.91 19.82
N PHE A 339 -12.98 -10.82 18.91
CA PHE A 339 -12.97 -11.47 17.60
C PHE A 339 -12.38 -12.88 17.62
N VAL A 340 -11.98 -13.37 18.81
CA VAL A 340 -11.52 -14.74 19.02
C VAL A 340 -12.74 -15.63 19.25
N ILE A 341 -13.00 -16.54 18.33
CA ILE A 341 -14.17 -17.44 18.36
C ILE A 341 -13.75 -18.90 18.24
N GLN A 342 -14.66 -19.82 18.59
CA GLN A 342 -14.47 -21.25 18.36
C GLN A 342 -14.77 -21.57 16.89
N THR A 343 -13.80 -21.33 16.00
CA THR A 343 -13.99 -21.44 14.54
C THR A 343 -14.35 -22.86 14.09
N GLN A 344 -14.00 -23.89 14.88
CA GLN A 344 -14.35 -25.28 14.63
C GLN A 344 -15.85 -25.59 14.81
N ASN A 345 -16.59 -24.73 15.50
CA ASN A 345 -18.04 -24.85 15.68
C ASN A 345 -18.78 -24.05 14.59
N TRP A 346 -20.08 -24.32 14.44
CA TRP A 346 -20.93 -23.43 13.66
C TRP A 346 -21.08 -22.11 14.39
N ASN A 347 -20.76 -21.01 13.71
CA ASN A 347 -20.93 -19.66 14.21
C ASN A 347 -21.87 -18.91 13.27
N THR A 348 -22.82 -18.17 13.84
CA THR A 348 -23.67 -17.24 13.11
C THR A 348 -23.20 -15.83 13.41
N VAL A 349 -22.97 -15.06 12.35
CA VAL A 349 -22.57 -13.65 12.42
C VAL A 349 -23.65 -12.82 11.80
N LYS A 350 -24.07 -11.76 12.49
CA LYS A 350 -25.01 -10.77 12.00
C LYS A 350 -24.38 -9.38 12.12
N LEU A 351 -24.33 -8.66 11.02
CA LEU A 351 -23.85 -7.28 10.94
C LEU A 351 -25.02 -6.41 10.49
N ILE A 352 -25.31 -5.38 11.25
CA ILE A 352 -26.30 -4.37 10.92
C ILE A 352 -25.53 -3.08 10.65
N ASN A 353 -25.73 -2.50 9.47
CA ASN A 353 -25.24 -1.18 9.13
C ASN A 353 -26.46 -0.29 8.85
N GLU A 354 -26.68 0.72 9.69
CA GLU A 354 -27.80 1.66 9.57
C GLU A 354 -27.24 3.07 9.70
N ASP A 355 -27.34 3.87 8.64
CA ASP A 355 -26.80 5.23 8.58
C ASP A 355 -25.36 5.33 9.12
N LYS A 356 -24.47 4.48 8.58
CA LYS A 356 -23.05 4.40 8.95
C LYS A 356 -22.77 4.02 10.40
N ARG A 357 -23.77 3.52 11.13
CA ARG A 357 -23.60 2.87 12.43
C ARG A 357 -23.55 1.36 12.22
N VAL A 358 -22.42 0.77 12.59
CA VAL A 358 -22.16 -0.65 12.45
C VAL A 358 -22.29 -1.34 13.79
N THR A 359 -23.17 -2.35 13.86
CA THR A 359 -23.29 -3.24 15.02
C THR A 359 -23.08 -4.68 14.59
N LEU A 360 -22.16 -5.39 15.24
CA LEU A 360 -21.79 -6.77 14.90
C LEU A 360 -22.09 -7.72 16.06
N PHE A 361 -22.79 -8.80 15.72
CA PHE A 361 -23.16 -9.88 16.61
C PHE A 361 -22.51 -11.19 16.17
N VAL A 362 -22.09 -11.99 17.15
CA VAL A 362 -21.65 -13.38 16.96
C VAL A 362 -22.45 -14.25 17.91
N ASN A 363 -23.19 -15.23 17.37
CA ASN A 363 -24.06 -16.12 18.13
C ASN A 363 -24.97 -15.33 19.10
N ASP A 364 -25.66 -14.33 18.56
CA ASP A 364 -26.60 -13.44 19.26
C ASP A 364 -25.99 -12.52 20.35
N ARG A 365 -24.67 -12.56 20.54
CA ARG A 365 -23.95 -11.62 21.41
C ARG A 365 -23.37 -10.47 20.59
N GLN A 366 -23.67 -9.23 20.95
CA GLN A 366 -23.00 -8.05 20.41
C GLN A 366 -21.53 -8.06 20.84
N ILE A 367 -20.61 -7.95 19.87
CA ILE A 367 -19.15 -7.95 20.12
C ILE A 367 -18.47 -6.65 19.68
N PHE A 368 -19.13 -5.85 18.85
CA PHE A 368 -18.56 -4.62 18.31
C PHE A 368 -19.68 -3.66 17.91
N GLU A 369 -19.46 -2.37 18.18
CA GLU A 369 -20.28 -1.26 17.71
C GLU A 369 -19.37 -0.06 17.45
N ASP A 370 -19.52 0.58 16.30
CA ASP A 370 -18.84 1.84 15.97
C ASP A 370 -19.59 2.56 14.83
N THR A 371 -19.22 3.80 14.54
CA THR A 371 -19.69 4.57 13.39
C THR A 371 -18.55 4.89 12.43
N TYR A 372 -18.86 5.35 11.22
CA TYR A 372 -17.87 5.90 10.29
C TYR A 372 -18.44 7.13 9.57
N GLU A 373 -17.56 7.98 9.02
CA GLU A 373 -17.94 9.29 8.48
C GLU A 373 -18.16 9.24 6.96
N LYS A 374 -17.25 8.59 6.23
CA LYS A 374 -17.27 8.59 4.77
C LYS A 374 -18.24 7.52 4.25
N SER A 375 -19.13 7.90 3.33
CA SER A 375 -20.01 6.93 2.70
C SER A 375 -19.21 5.81 2.04
N LEU A 376 -19.71 4.59 2.14
CA LEU A 376 -19.18 3.45 1.40
C LEU A 376 -19.57 3.49 -0.09
N GLY A 377 -20.50 4.38 -0.47
CA GLY A 377 -21.02 4.51 -1.83
C GLY A 377 -21.99 3.37 -2.18
N MET A 378 -22.18 3.15 -3.49
CA MET A 378 -23.04 2.07 -3.98
C MET A 378 -22.49 0.70 -3.59
N LEU A 379 -23.36 -0.22 -3.21
CA LEU A 379 -23.05 -1.62 -2.94
C LEU A 379 -22.52 -2.31 -4.21
N ARG A 380 -21.31 -2.88 -4.13
CA ARG A 380 -20.65 -3.54 -5.26
C ARG A 380 -20.46 -5.03 -5.09
N GLY A 381 -20.46 -5.53 -3.86
CA GLY A 381 -20.37 -6.97 -3.65
C GLY A 381 -19.99 -7.34 -2.24
N LEU A 382 -19.82 -8.65 -2.05
CA LEU A 382 -19.36 -9.21 -0.80
C LEU A 382 -18.56 -10.49 -1.01
N PHE A 383 -17.76 -10.84 -0.01
CA PHE A 383 -17.14 -12.16 0.04
C PHE A 383 -17.08 -12.73 1.46
N MET A 384 -17.04 -14.06 1.53
CA MET A 384 -16.55 -14.83 2.67
C MET A 384 -15.23 -15.49 2.28
N GLU A 385 -14.23 -15.42 3.15
CA GLU A 385 -12.92 -16.02 2.94
C GLU A 385 -12.52 -16.86 4.15
N PHE A 386 -11.97 -18.03 3.87
CA PHE A 386 -11.51 -18.99 4.85
C PHE A 386 -10.04 -19.27 4.59
N GLU A 387 -9.24 -19.28 5.64
CA GLU A 387 -7.95 -19.95 5.60
C GLU A 387 -8.21 -21.46 5.60
N GLY A 388 -7.73 -22.15 4.58
CA GLY A 388 -8.05 -23.54 4.28
C GLY A 388 -9.49 -23.75 3.80
N ASN A 389 -10.05 -24.91 4.13
CA ASN A 389 -11.37 -25.33 3.69
C ASN A 389 -12.44 -24.88 4.69
N GLY A 390 -13.23 -23.87 4.31
CA GLY A 390 -14.41 -23.46 5.06
C GLY A 390 -15.65 -24.31 4.78
N TYR A 391 -16.65 -24.12 5.64
CA TYR A 391 -18.03 -24.51 5.41
C TYR A 391 -18.92 -23.27 5.58
N LEU A 392 -19.81 -23.05 4.63
CA LEU A 392 -20.77 -21.94 4.65
C LEU A 392 -22.18 -22.48 4.41
N LYS A 393 -23.08 -22.27 5.39
CA LYS A 393 -24.48 -22.72 5.35
C LYS A 393 -25.41 -21.69 4.73
N LYS A 394 -25.21 -20.43 5.08
CA LYS A 394 -26.05 -19.29 4.71
C LYS A 394 -25.14 -18.08 4.56
N CYS A 395 -25.37 -17.26 3.54
CA CYS A 395 -24.78 -15.95 3.42
C CYS A 395 -25.83 -15.03 2.78
N THR A 396 -26.36 -14.09 3.53
CA THR A 396 -27.41 -13.18 3.07
C THR A 396 -27.00 -11.74 3.34
N LEU A 397 -27.23 -10.89 2.35
CA LEU A 397 -27.19 -9.44 2.50
C LEU A 397 -28.55 -8.91 2.07
N GLN A 398 -29.17 -8.10 2.91
CA GLN A 398 -30.52 -7.58 2.71
C GLN A 398 -30.57 -6.10 3.05
N SER A 399 -31.58 -5.39 2.54
CA SER A 399 -31.93 -4.06 3.01
C SER A 399 -32.42 -4.11 4.47
N LEU A 400 -32.56 -2.94 5.10
CA LEU A 400 -33.12 -2.85 6.45
C LEU A 400 -34.60 -3.29 6.49
N GLU A 401 -35.30 -3.17 5.36
CA GLU A 401 -36.69 -3.58 5.16
C GLU A 401 -36.83 -5.06 4.74
N GLY A 402 -35.71 -5.76 4.49
CA GLY A 402 -35.68 -7.17 4.16
C GLY A 402 -35.65 -7.52 2.66
N GLU A 403 -35.46 -6.54 1.77
CA GLU A 403 -35.19 -6.81 0.36
C GLU A 403 -33.87 -7.57 0.23
N THR A 404 -33.84 -8.66 -0.56
CA THR A 404 -32.63 -9.48 -0.66
C THR A 404 -31.73 -9.01 -1.77
N TYR A 405 -30.54 -8.53 -1.40
CA TYR A 405 -29.48 -8.12 -2.31
C TYR A 405 -28.62 -9.32 -2.75
N PHE A 406 -28.10 -10.08 -1.78
CA PHE A 406 -27.33 -11.28 -2.04
C PHE A 406 -27.84 -12.44 -1.19
N GLN A 407 -27.90 -13.63 -1.78
CA GLN A 407 -28.24 -14.86 -1.07
C GLN A 407 -27.45 -16.03 -1.61
N PHE A 408 -26.75 -16.71 -0.70
CA PHE A 408 -26.15 -18.02 -0.90
C PHE A 408 -26.93 -19.11 -0.17
#